data_AF-A0A0P7W467-F1
#
_entry.id   AF-A0A0P7W467-F1
#
_cell.length_a   1.000
_cell.length_b   1.000
_cell.length_c   1.000
_cell.angle_alpha   90.00
_cell.angle_beta   90.00
_cell.angle_gamma   90.00
#
_symmetry.space_group_name_H-M   'P 1'
#
loop_
_entity.id
_entity.type
_entity.pdbx_description
1 polymer ?
#
loop_
_entity_poly.entity_id
_entity_poly.type
_entity_poly.pdbx_seq_one_letter_code
_entity_poly.pdbx_strand_id
1 'polypeptide(L)'
;MPEDRATVYANAAGLLVRLGYAARFDPAWVGASAPRPVAALVTDAPPVVVGYAVAMVAEDPEPHLPAASAKTRRADPGKAGDPQFAFWA
;
A
#
# COMPACT_ATOMS: atom_id res chain seq x y z
N MET A 1 21.24 7.79 6.91
CA MET A 1 20.89 6.39 6.54
C MET A 1 19.67 6.50 5.64
N PRO A 2 19.62 5.86 4.47
CA PRO A 2 18.42 5.88 3.65
C PRO A 2 17.26 5.25 4.44
N GLU A 3 16.06 5.83 4.32
CA GLU A 3 14.87 5.34 4.99
C GLU A 3 14.47 3.97 4.44
N ASP A 4 14.10 3.04 5.32
CA ASP A 4 13.72 1.69 4.91
C ASP A 4 12.26 1.64 4.43
N ARG A 5 12.04 1.04 3.25
CA ARG A 5 10.72 0.97 2.59
C ARG A 5 9.69 0.25 3.46
N ALA A 6 10.09 -0.78 4.22
CA ALA A 6 9.17 -1.49 5.10
C ALA A 6 8.63 -0.58 6.20
N THR A 7 9.48 0.31 6.73
CA THR A 7 9.09 1.31 7.74
C THR A 7 8.15 2.35 7.14
N VAL A 8 8.46 2.89 5.96
CA VAL A 8 7.60 3.84 5.25
C VAL A 8 6.21 3.25 4.99
N TYR A 9 6.13 2.03 4.47
CA TYR A 9 4.84 1.40 4.14
C TYR A 9 4.04 1.03 5.39
N ALA A 10 4.69 0.62 6.47
CA ALA A 10 4.03 0.40 7.77
C ALA A 10 3.44 1.71 8.33
N ASN A 11 4.21 2.82 8.26
CA ASN A 11 3.76 4.13 8.71
C ASN A 11 2.61 4.67 7.84
N ALA A 12 2.71 4.54 6.52
CA ALA A 12 1.67 4.93 5.58
C ALA A 12 0.38 4.13 5.81
N ALA A 13 0.47 2.82 6.07
CA ALA A 13 -0.67 2.00 6.47
C ALA A 13 -1.32 2.53 7.76
N GLY A 14 -0.52 2.86 8.77
CA GLY A 14 -1.01 3.45 10.02
C GLY A 14 -1.73 4.79 9.81
N LEU A 15 -1.23 5.65 8.92
CA LEU A 15 -1.90 6.91 8.55
C LEU A 15 -3.23 6.64 7.83
N LEU A 16 -3.24 5.75 6.84
CA LEU A 16 -4.45 5.39 6.09
C LEU A 16 -5.55 4.82 7.00
N VAL A 17 -5.19 3.99 7.98
CA VAL A 17 -6.15 3.48 8.98
C VAL A 17 -6.78 4.62 9.78
N ARG A 18 -5.99 5.63 10.20
CA ARG A 18 -6.50 6.81 10.91
C ARG A 18 -7.43 7.67 10.05
N LEU A 19 -7.26 7.62 8.73
CA LEU A 19 -8.14 8.28 7.75
C LEU A 19 -9.39 7.45 7.41
N GLY A 20 -9.54 6.26 7.98
CA GLY A 20 -10.72 5.41 7.81
C GLY A 20 -10.60 4.34 6.71
N TYR A 21 -9.42 4.16 6.12
CA TYR A 21 -9.17 3.14 5.09
C TYR A 21 -8.71 1.81 5.72
N ALA A 22 -9.09 0.70 5.09
CA ALA A 22 -8.61 -0.62 5.46
C ALA A 22 -7.20 -0.84 4.88
N ALA A 23 -6.15 -0.47 5.62
CA ALA A 23 -4.77 -0.54 5.16
C ALA A 23 -3.86 -1.44 6.03
N ARG A 24 -2.90 -2.12 5.40
CA ARG A 24 -1.83 -2.87 6.08
C ARG A 24 -0.56 -2.95 5.22
N PHE A 25 0.58 -3.11 5.88
CA PHE A 25 1.81 -3.50 5.21
C PHE A 25 1.91 -5.03 5.14
N ASP A 26 2.28 -5.55 3.97
CA ASP A 26 2.58 -6.96 3.73
C ASP A 26 4.01 -7.08 3.15
N PRO A 27 4.99 -7.61 3.91
CA PRO A 27 6.38 -7.65 3.48
C PRO A 27 6.66 -8.67 2.37
N ALA A 28 5.73 -9.58 2.09
CA ALA A 28 5.93 -10.69 1.14
C ALA A 28 4.65 -10.98 0.34
N TRP A 29 3.98 -9.92 -0.11
CA TRP A 29 2.75 -10.04 -0.88
C TRP A 29 3.00 -10.76 -2.20
N VAL A 30 2.12 -11.70 -2.53
CA VAL A 30 2.13 -12.46 -3.78
C VAL A 30 0.79 -12.28 -4.47
N GLY A 31 0.81 -11.89 -5.74
CA GLY A 31 -0.40 -11.83 -6.57
C GLY A 31 -0.10 -12.21 -8.01
N ALA A 32 -1.16 -12.36 -8.81
CA ALA A 32 -1.05 -12.86 -10.19
C ALA A 32 -0.11 -12.02 -11.07
N SER A 33 0.02 -10.72 -10.77
CA SER A 33 0.89 -9.78 -11.50
C SER A 33 2.29 -9.61 -10.88
N ALA A 34 2.59 -10.29 -9.77
CA ALA A 34 3.88 -10.23 -9.08
C ALA A 34 4.50 -11.64 -9.02
N PRO A 35 5.40 -11.99 -9.97
CA PRO A 35 5.97 -13.35 -10.07
C PRO A 35 6.92 -13.72 -8.91
N ARG A 36 7.25 -12.75 -8.05
CA ARG A 36 8.05 -12.93 -6.82
C ARG A 36 7.37 -12.18 -5.67
N PRO A 37 7.57 -12.59 -4.41
CA PRO A 37 7.08 -11.84 -3.26
C PRO A 37 7.62 -10.41 -3.26
N VAL A 38 6.75 -9.44 -3.01
CA VAL A 38 7.09 -8.01 -2.95
C VAL A 38 6.59 -7.39 -1.64
N ALA A 39 7.30 -6.40 -1.14
CA ALA A 39 6.84 -5.56 -0.04
C ALA A 39 5.75 -4.61 -0.55
N ALA A 40 4.52 -4.76 -0.06
CA ALA A 40 3.36 -4.05 -0.57
C ALA A 40 2.55 -3.36 0.53
N LEU A 41 2.02 -2.20 0.19
CA LEU A 41 0.97 -1.52 0.94
C LEU A 41 -0.38 -1.99 0.40
N VAL A 42 -1.13 -2.74 1.20
CA VAL A 42 -2.45 -3.27 0.83
C VAL A 42 -3.53 -2.38 1.40
N THR A 43 -4.38 -1.81 0.55
CA THR A 43 -5.42 -0.86 0.98
C THR A 43 -6.59 -0.76 0.01
N ASP A 44 -7.72 -0.27 0.49
CA ASP A 44 -8.89 0.17 -0.28
C ASP A 44 -8.83 1.66 -0.67
N ALA A 45 -7.79 2.37 -0.23
CA ALA A 45 -7.60 3.78 -0.53
C ALA A 45 -7.35 4.04 -2.04
N PRO A 46 -7.85 5.16 -2.60
CA PRO A 46 -7.53 5.57 -3.96
C PRO A 46 -6.02 5.81 -4.16
N PRO A 47 -5.45 5.58 -5.36
CA PRO A 47 -4.01 5.73 -5.61
C PRO A 47 -3.41 7.08 -5.20
N VAL A 48 -4.15 8.18 -5.39
CA VAL A 48 -3.71 9.53 -4.99
C VAL A 48 -3.55 9.62 -3.47
N VAL A 49 -4.44 8.99 -2.70
CA VAL A 49 -4.38 8.98 -1.24
C VAL A 49 -3.23 8.09 -0.76
N VAL A 50 -2.92 7.02 -1.49
CA VAL A 50 -1.73 6.18 -1.22
C VAL A 50 -0.44 6.98 -1.42
N GLY A 51 -0.32 7.70 -2.54
CA GLY A 51 0.83 8.57 -2.80
C GLY A 51 0.97 9.68 -1.74
N TYR A 52 -0.16 10.30 -1.35
CA TYR A 52 -0.19 11.26 -0.25
C TYR A 52 0.30 10.65 1.07
N ALA A 53 -0.19 9.45 1.42
CA ALA A 53 0.20 8.81 2.68
C ALA A 53 1.70 8.47 2.72
N VAL A 54 2.28 8.03 1.60
CA VAL A 54 3.73 7.80 1.48
C VAL A 54 4.49 9.12 1.59
N ALA A 55 4.05 10.16 0.89
CA ALA A 55 4.69 11.48 0.90
C ALA A 55 4.66 12.18 2.28
N MET A 56 3.66 11.87 3.11
CA MET A 56 3.52 12.44 4.45
C MET A 56 4.40 11.76 5.51
N VAL A 57 4.85 10.53 5.27
CA VAL A 57 5.60 9.75 6.28
C VAL A 57 7.05 9.53 5.92
N ALA A 58 7.42 9.63 4.64
CA ALA A 58 8.80 9.48 4.17
C ALA A 58 9.55 10.82 4.20
N GLU A 59 10.84 10.77 4.53
CA GLU A 59 11.73 11.94 4.45
C GLU A 59 12.07 12.30 2.99
N ASP A 60 12.32 11.27 2.16
CA ASP A 60 12.47 11.37 0.71
C ASP A 60 11.46 10.43 0.06
N PRO A 61 10.32 10.91 -0.47
CA PRO A 61 9.22 10.04 -0.86
C PRO A 61 9.40 9.36 -2.21
N GLU A 62 10.17 9.94 -3.13
CA GLU A 62 10.30 9.48 -4.52
C GLU A 62 10.70 7.99 -4.63
N PRO A 63 11.68 7.48 -3.84
CA PRO A 63 12.08 6.06 -3.89
C PRO A 63 11.03 5.08 -3.34
N HIS A 64 10.01 5.60 -2.65
CA HIS A 64 8.97 4.81 -1.98
C HIS A 64 7.61 4.90 -2.68
N LEU A 65 7.42 5.84 -3.60
CA LEU A 65 6.17 5.96 -4.34
C LEU A 65 5.87 4.65 -5.11
N PRO A 66 4.66 4.09 -5.00
CA PRO A 66 4.32 2.89 -5.72
C PRO A 66 4.30 3.14 -7.23
N ALA A 67 4.99 2.29 -8.00
CA ALA A 67 4.99 2.30 -9.46
C ALA A 67 4.01 1.28 -10.05
N ALA A 68 3.61 0.29 -9.26
CA ALA A 68 2.75 -0.80 -9.66
C ALA A 68 1.66 -1.08 -8.63
N SER A 69 0.56 -1.65 -9.12
CA SER A 69 -0.51 -2.13 -8.25
C SER A 69 -1.25 -3.32 -8.85
N ALA A 70 -1.86 -4.11 -7.99
CA ALA A 70 -2.74 -5.19 -8.40
C ALA A 70 -3.84 -5.43 -7.38
N LYS A 71 -4.98 -5.90 -7.88
CA LYS A 71 -6.11 -6.25 -7.03
C LYS A 71 -5.77 -7.49 -6.20
N THR A 72 -5.99 -7.42 -4.89
CA THR A 72 -5.64 -8.53 -3.98
C THR A 72 -6.58 -9.72 -4.09
N ARG A 73 -7.86 -9.47 -4.40
CA ARG A 73 -8.90 -10.47 -4.61
C ARG A 73 -10.02 -9.94 -5.48
N ARG A 74 -10.90 -10.83 -5.94
CA ARG A 74 -12.15 -10.40 -6.59
C ARG A 74 -12.94 -9.52 -5.62
N ALA A 75 -13.54 -8.44 -6.13
CA ALA A 75 -14.35 -7.55 -5.31
C ALA A 75 -15.56 -8.32 -4.78
N ASP A 76 -15.89 -8.10 -3.52
CA ASP A 76 -17.09 -8.61 -2.87
C ASP A 76 -18.01 -7.41 -2.54
N PRO A 77 -18.98 -7.10 -3.43
CA PRO A 77 -19.81 -5.91 -3.27
C PRO A 77 -20.63 -6.01 -1.97
N GLY A 78 -20.39 -5.09 -1.03
CA GLY A 78 -21.08 -5.04 0.26
C GLY A 78 -20.17 -5.25 1.48
N LYS A 79 -18.91 -5.67 1.27
CA LYS A 79 -17.91 -5.70 2.34
C LYS A 79 -17.16 -4.36 2.39
N ALA A 80 -17.16 -3.73 3.56
CA ALA A 80 -16.43 -2.48 3.78
C ALA A 80 -14.93 -2.69 3.50
N GLY A 81 -14.36 -1.75 2.73
CA GLY A 81 -12.98 -1.80 2.28
C GLY A 81 -12.66 -2.85 1.21
N ASP A 82 -13.66 -3.30 0.45
CA ASP A 82 -13.44 -4.01 -0.80
C ASP A 82 -13.83 -3.15 -2.02
N PRO A 83 -13.05 -3.19 -3.11
CA PRO A 83 -11.85 -4.00 -3.31
C PRO A 83 -10.58 -3.42 -2.67
N GLN A 84 -9.71 -4.30 -2.14
CA GLN A 84 -8.35 -3.93 -1.77
C GLN A 84 -7.36 -4.14 -2.92
N PHE A 85 -6.43 -3.21 -3.05
CA PHE A 85 -5.29 -3.24 -3.96
C PHE A 85 -3.99 -3.32 -3.17
N ALA A 86 -3.03 -4.07 -3.69
CA ALA A 86 -1.64 -4.03 -3.25
C ALA A 86 -0.89 -3.02 -4.12
N PHE A 87 -0.15 -2.11 -3.51
CA PHE A 87 0.70 -1.11 -4.16
C PHE A 87 2.16 -1.38 -3.80
N TRP A 88 3.04 -1.39 -4.80
CA TRP A 88 4.49 -1.58 -4.61
C TRP A 88 5.29 -0.77 -5.64
N ALA A 89 6.57 -0.55 -5.35
CA ALA A 89 7.53 0.12 -6.23
C ALA A 89 8.30 -0.89 -7.10
#